data_AF-A0A842SYR0-F1
#
_entry.id   AF-A0A842SYR0-F1
#
_cell.length_a   1.000
_cell.length_b   1.000
_cell.length_c   1.000
_cell.angle_alpha   90.00
_cell.angle_beta   90.00
_cell.angle_gamma   90.00
#
_symmetry.space_group_name_H-M   'P 1'
#
loop_
_entity.id
_entity.type
_entity.pdbx_description
1 polymer ?
#
loop_
_entity_poly.entity_id
_entity_poly.type
_entity_poly.pdbx_seq_one_letter_code
_entity_poly.pdbx_strand_id
1 'polypeptide(L)'
;MKDEMRLKKDIPVLMMQSLLVEIKNLSKIIPKFKEISEKRRLNEGFIGVLGKKDGVRLVLFTFTDNELMVHFLSSKGILHRIVKFVYENNLGRLYDYGLYNCIYLDKFEPERREKLIEKKKQHDPQYILNPYKLIESFTSYRRINIIFELNLLWRKMAVKLGMDKIISIYNDKTI
;
A
#
# COMPACT_ATOMS: atom_id res chain seq x y z
N MET A 1 -27.08 18.85 7.75
CA MET A 1 -26.46 17.55 8.09
C MET A 1 -26.67 16.42 7.05
N LYS A 2 -27.35 16.64 5.91
CA LYS A 2 -27.40 15.65 4.81
C LYS A 2 -26.31 15.84 3.74
N ASP A 3 -25.63 17.00 3.73
CA ASP A 3 -24.69 17.36 2.67
C ASP A 3 -23.22 17.09 3.02
N GLU A 4 -22.83 17.07 4.30
CA GLU A 4 -21.45 16.72 4.70
C GLU A 4 -21.11 15.22 4.48
N MET A 5 -22.12 14.33 4.40
CA MET A 5 -21.89 12.93 4.07
C MET A 5 -21.84 12.64 2.55
N ARG A 6 -22.02 13.66 1.69
CA ARG A 6 -21.75 13.52 0.24
C ARG A 6 -20.26 13.59 -0.11
N LEU A 7 -19.37 13.78 0.88
CA LEU A 7 -17.96 14.13 0.71
C LEU A 7 -16.99 13.06 0.16
N LYS A 8 -17.45 11.89 -0.31
CA LYS A 8 -16.63 10.94 -1.13
C LYS A 8 -17.47 10.08 -2.06
N LYS A 9 -18.45 10.66 -2.76
CA LYS A 9 -18.88 10.05 -4.03
C LYS A 9 -18.02 10.67 -5.11
N ASP A 10 -16.98 9.96 -5.53
CA ASP A 10 -16.37 10.05 -6.87
C ASP A 10 -15.21 9.04 -6.90
N ILE A 11 -15.54 7.84 -7.35
CA ILE A 11 -14.56 6.89 -7.88
C ILE A 11 -13.72 7.67 -8.91
N PRO A 12 -12.38 7.56 -8.91
CA PRO A 12 -11.58 6.53 -8.23
C PRO A 12 -11.12 6.84 -6.80
N VAL A 13 -11.15 5.80 -5.95
CA VAL A 13 -10.46 5.72 -4.66
C VAL A 13 -8.96 5.51 -4.87
N LEU A 14 -8.13 6.25 -4.13
CA LEU A 14 -6.68 6.06 -4.13
C LEU A 14 -6.27 5.05 -3.07
N MET A 15 -5.70 3.92 -3.51
CA MET A 15 -4.96 3.01 -2.64
C MET A 15 -3.50 3.39 -2.64
N MET A 16 -2.91 3.64 -1.47
CA MET A 16 -1.56 4.19 -1.37
C MET A 16 -0.68 3.47 -0.36
N GLN A 17 0.62 3.51 -0.60
CA GLN A 17 1.66 3.06 0.31
C GLN A 17 2.81 4.06 0.32
N SER A 18 3.20 4.51 1.52
CA SER A 18 4.33 5.43 1.69
C SER A 18 5.58 4.67 2.14
N LEU A 19 6.69 4.93 1.46
CA LEU A 19 8.01 4.39 1.70
C LEU A 19 8.99 5.53 2.02
N LEU A 20 9.97 5.24 2.85
CA LEU A 20 11.16 6.06 3.06
C LEU A 20 12.35 5.34 2.42
N VAL A 21 12.90 5.94 1.38
CA VAL A 21 13.95 5.33 0.53
C VAL A 21 15.02 6.36 0.20
N GLU A 22 16.19 5.91 -0.23
CA GLU A 22 17.19 6.81 -0.83
C GLU A 22 16.89 7.06 -2.31
N ILE A 23 17.25 8.24 -2.82
CA ILE A 23 17.00 8.64 -4.20
C ILE A 23 17.57 7.64 -5.22
N LYS A 24 18.74 7.06 -4.92
CA LYS A 24 19.42 6.06 -5.77
C LYS A 24 18.60 4.77 -5.95
N ASN A 25 17.70 4.47 -5.01
CA ASN A 25 16.88 3.26 -5.03
C ASN A 25 15.59 3.44 -5.87
N LEU A 26 15.22 4.67 -6.25
CA LEU A 26 14.03 4.94 -7.05
C LEU A 26 14.07 4.24 -8.41
N SER A 27 15.26 4.16 -9.02
CA SER A 27 15.51 3.47 -10.30
C SER A 27 15.22 1.97 -10.26
N LYS A 28 15.15 1.37 -9.07
CA LYS A 28 14.76 -0.04 -8.89
C LYS A 28 13.29 -0.18 -8.53
N ILE A 29 12.79 0.69 -7.65
CA ILE A 29 11.43 0.58 -7.10
C ILE A 29 10.37 0.98 -8.13
N ILE A 30 10.55 2.12 -8.80
CA ILE A 30 9.54 2.65 -9.72
C ILE A 30 9.34 1.72 -10.93
N PRO A 31 10.40 1.25 -11.64
CA PRO A 31 10.21 0.31 -12.74
C PRO A 31 9.57 -0.99 -12.28
N LYS A 32 9.93 -1.50 -11.09
CA LYS A 32 9.31 -2.70 -10.54
C LYS A 32 7.82 -2.52 -10.30
N PHE A 33 7.41 -1.36 -9.77
CA PHE A 33 6.02 -1.01 -9.53
C PHE A 33 5.22 -0.90 -10.84
N LYS A 34 5.77 -0.23 -11.85
CA LYS A 34 5.14 -0.17 -13.19
C LYS A 34 4.98 -1.55 -13.81
N GLU A 35 6.05 -2.35 -13.83
CA GLU A 35 6.06 -3.70 -14.40
C GLU A 35 4.95 -4.59 -13.82
N ILE A 36 4.74 -4.55 -12.50
CA ILE A 36 3.71 -5.38 -11.87
C ILE A 36 2.28 -4.84 -12.04
N SER A 37 2.12 -3.51 -12.20
CA SER A 37 0.85 -2.83 -12.46
C SER A 37 0.37 -3.05 -13.89
N GLU A 38 1.25 -2.86 -14.87
CA GLU A 38 0.97 -3.08 -16.29
C GLU A 38 0.49 -4.51 -16.57
N LYS A 39 1.18 -5.52 -16.00
CA LYS A 39 0.81 -6.94 -16.12
C LYS A 39 -0.59 -7.27 -15.57
N ARG A 40 -1.22 -6.35 -14.84
CA ARG A 40 -2.52 -6.52 -14.20
C ARG A 40 -3.53 -5.45 -14.61
N ARG A 41 -3.18 -4.58 -15.58
CA ARG A 41 -4.02 -3.47 -16.02
C ARG A 41 -4.59 -2.69 -14.83
N LEU A 42 -3.72 -2.31 -13.90
CA LEU A 42 -4.06 -1.42 -12.80
C LEU A 42 -3.42 -0.07 -13.11
N ASN A 43 -4.20 1.00 -13.04
CA ASN A 43 -3.65 2.32 -13.21
C ASN A 43 -2.85 2.71 -11.97
N GLU A 44 -1.60 3.09 -12.17
CA GLU A 44 -0.67 3.46 -11.11
C GLU A 44 -0.13 4.88 -11.24
N GLY A 45 0.31 5.42 -10.11
CA GLY A 45 1.03 6.68 -10.04
C GLY A 45 1.92 6.71 -8.81
N PHE A 46 2.80 7.71 -8.75
CA PHE A 46 3.64 7.93 -7.60
C PHE A 46 3.91 9.41 -7.38
N ILE A 47 4.17 9.77 -6.12
CA ILE A 47 4.64 11.08 -5.70
C ILE A 47 5.92 10.88 -4.90
N GLY A 48 6.98 11.61 -5.25
CA GLY A 48 8.22 11.67 -4.46
C GLY A 48 8.35 13.01 -3.77
N VAL A 49 8.54 13.01 -2.46
CA VAL A 49 8.90 14.21 -1.70
C VAL A 49 10.36 14.10 -1.28
N LEU A 50 11.20 15.00 -1.81
CA LEU A 50 12.62 15.05 -1.48
C LEU A 50 12.81 15.62 -0.07
N GLY A 51 13.59 14.92 0.74
CA GLY A 51 14.00 15.33 2.08
C GLY A 51 15.49 15.66 2.14
N LYS A 52 16.01 15.83 3.36
CA LYS A 52 17.45 16.00 3.59
C LYS A 52 18.21 14.68 3.37
N LYS A 53 19.49 14.76 3.01
CA LYS A 53 20.42 13.62 2.87
C LYS A 53 19.95 12.55 1.86
N ASP A 54 19.51 12.98 0.69
CA ASP A 54 19.07 12.11 -0.42
C ASP A 54 17.90 11.16 -0.08
N GLY A 55 17.20 11.41 1.03
CA GLY A 55 16.01 10.68 1.42
C GLY A 55 14.80 11.13 0.63
N VAL A 56 13.98 10.18 0.18
CA VAL A 56 12.72 10.41 -0.52
C VAL A 56 11.60 9.72 0.23
N ARG A 57 10.56 10.49 0.55
CA ARG A 57 9.26 9.92 0.90
C ARG A 57 8.55 9.59 -0.41
N LEU A 58 8.61 8.32 -0.81
CA LEU A 58 7.98 7.82 -2.01
C LEU A 58 6.58 7.30 -1.67
N VAL A 59 5.56 7.92 -2.23
CA VAL A 59 4.17 7.46 -2.14
C VAL A 59 3.81 6.79 -3.45
N LEU A 60 3.55 5.49 -3.41
CA LEU A 60 3.04 4.71 -4.55
C LEU A 60 1.54 4.57 -4.40
N PHE A 61 0.79 4.71 -5.49
CA PHE A 61 -0.66 4.56 -5.44
C PHE A 61 -1.23 3.94 -6.71
N THR A 62 -2.40 3.32 -6.55
CA THR A 62 -3.25 2.87 -7.65
C THR A 62 -4.64 3.44 -7.49
N PHE A 63 -5.30 3.66 -8.62
CA PHE A 63 -6.68 4.12 -8.67
C PHE A 63 -7.60 2.90 -8.64
N THR A 64 -8.57 2.86 -7.74
CA THR A 64 -9.49 1.73 -7.60
C THR A 64 -10.92 2.16 -7.30
N ASP A 65 -11.83 1.21 -7.34
CA ASP A 65 -13.20 1.34 -6.88
C ASP A 65 -13.43 0.24 -5.84
N ASN A 66 -14.06 0.58 -4.72
CA ASN A 66 -14.38 -0.38 -3.67
C ASN A 66 -15.48 -1.36 -4.11
N GLU A 67 -16.30 -0.99 -5.09
CA GLU A 67 -17.30 -1.89 -5.67
C GLU A 67 -16.66 -2.97 -6.57
N LEU A 68 -15.48 -2.67 -7.12
CA LEU A 68 -14.67 -3.60 -7.91
C LEU A 68 -13.69 -4.38 -7.02
N MET A 69 -14.23 -5.24 -6.17
CA MET A 69 -13.46 -5.98 -5.14
C MET A 69 -12.17 -6.64 -5.65
N VAL A 70 -12.18 -7.26 -6.83
CA VAL A 70 -10.97 -7.87 -7.41
C VAL A 70 -9.94 -6.80 -7.77
N HIS A 71 -10.36 -5.69 -8.35
CA HIS A 71 -9.49 -4.56 -8.70
C HIS A 71 -8.90 -3.91 -7.44
N PHE A 72 -9.74 -3.73 -6.41
CA PHE A 72 -9.35 -3.21 -5.09
C PHE A 72 -8.32 -4.10 -4.39
N LEU A 73 -8.57 -5.40 -4.32
CA LEU A 73 -7.64 -6.34 -3.69
C LEU A 73 -6.35 -6.48 -4.49
N SER A 74 -6.41 -6.41 -5.82
CA SER A 74 -5.22 -6.40 -6.68
C SER A 74 -4.38 -5.15 -6.46
N SER A 75 -5.02 -3.99 -6.29
CA SER A 75 -4.36 -2.73 -5.94
C SER A 75 -3.58 -2.86 -4.63
N LYS A 76 -4.22 -3.39 -3.58
CA LYS A 76 -3.54 -3.70 -2.31
C LYS A 76 -2.42 -4.73 -2.47
N GLY A 77 -2.64 -5.77 -3.28
CA GLY A 77 -1.67 -6.82 -3.50
C GLY A 77 -0.40 -6.31 -4.21
N ILE A 78 -0.54 -5.41 -5.17
CA ILE A 78 0.59 -4.78 -5.86
C ILE A 78 1.42 -3.98 -4.86
N LEU A 79 0.77 -3.11 -4.07
CA LEU A 79 1.45 -2.30 -3.07
C LEU A 79 2.15 -3.19 -2.03
N HIS A 80 1.49 -4.26 -1.57
CA HIS A 80 2.09 -5.27 -0.70
C HIS A 80 3.34 -5.91 -1.31
N ARG A 81 3.28 -6.29 -2.60
CA ARG A 81 4.42 -6.87 -3.31
C ARG A 81 5.59 -5.89 -3.45
N ILE A 82 5.34 -4.60 -3.58
CA ILE A 82 6.41 -3.59 -3.56
C ILE A 82 7.00 -3.42 -2.18
N VAL A 83 6.19 -3.38 -1.12
CA VAL A 83 6.70 -3.31 0.26
C VAL A 83 7.65 -4.47 0.52
N LYS A 84 7.25 -5.69 0.14
CA LYS A 84 8.11 -6.88 0.23
C LYS A 84 9.40 -6.70 -0.54
N PHE A 85 9.31 -6.33 -1.82
CA PHE A 85 10.47 -6.11 -2.66
C PHE A 85 11.45 -5.11 -2.04
N VAL A 86 10.95 -4.01 -1.47
CA VAL A 86 11.77 -2.99 -0.81
C VAL A 86 12.50 -3.56 0.41
N TYR A 87 11.82 -4.29 1.30
CA TYR A 87 12.47 -4.90 2.46
C TYR A 87 13.43 -6.03 2.08
N GLU A 88 13.02 -6.95 1.20
CA GLU A 88 13.82 -8.10 0.76
C GLU A 88 15.11 -7.69 0.04
N ASN A 89 15.15 -6.49 -0.57
CA ASN A 89 16.31 -5.96 -1.28
C ASN A 89 17.02 -4.82 -0.54
N ASN A 90 16.66 -4.56 0.72
CA ASN A 90 17.22 -3.49 1.55
C ASN A 90 17.23 -2.11 0.86
N LEU A 91 16.13 -1.77 0.18
CA LEU A 91 16.00 -0.52 -0.60
C LEU A 91 15.41 0.64 0.21
N GLY A 92 14.97 0.35 1.43
CA GLY A 92 14.33 1.30 2.33
C GLY A 92 13.32 0.60 3.23
N ARG A 93 12.33 1.35 3.68
CA ARG A 93 11.31 0.87 4.62
C ARG A 93 10.01 1.61 4.47
N LEU A 94 8.99 1.19 5.19
CA LEU A 94 7.75 1.95 5.30
C LEU A 94 7.98 3.29 6.02
N TYR A 95 7.30 4.33 5.52
CA TYR A 95 7.29 5.64 6.16
C TYR A 95 6.30 5.69 7.32
N ASP A 96 5.14 5.03 7.18
CA ASP A 96 4.07 4.99 8.17
C ASP A 96 3.60 3.56 8.47
N TYR A 97 3.20 3.37 9.73
CA TYR A 97 2.63 2.12 10.23
C TYR A 97 1.20 2.38 10.71
N GLY A 98 0.27 2.36 9.74
CA GLY A 98 -1.16 2.25 10.02
C GLY A 98 -1.54 0.84 10.51
N LEU A 99 -2.82 0.65 10.81
CA LEU A 99 -3.38 -0.60 11.35
C LEU A 99 -2.98 -1.84 10.51
N TYR A 100 -3.07 -1.73 9.18
CA TYR A 100 -2.71 -2.80 8.24
C TYR A 100 -1.21 -2.91 7.97
N ASN A 101 -0.44 -1.84 8.16
CA ASN A 101 1.01 -1.84 7.90
C ASN A 101 1.82 -2.45 9.05
N CYS A 102 1.20 -2.65 10.23
CA CYS A 102 1.87 -3.28 11.36
C CYS A 102 2.34 -4.72 11.06
N ILE A 103 1.70 -5.42 10.11
CA ILE A 103 2.16 -6.75 9.66
C ILE A 103 3.61 -6.76 9.14
N TYR A 104 4.07 -5.62 8.62
CA TYR A 104 5.43 -5.50 8.08
C TYR A 104 6.44 -5.18 9.17
N LEU A 105 6.03 -4.50 10.25
CA LEU A 105 6.86 -4.38 11.46
C LEU A 105 7.11 -5.76 12.05
N ASP A 106 6.05 -6.55 12.23
CA ASP A 106 6.16 -7.91 12.77
C ASP A 106 7.09 -8.79 11.93
N LYS A 107 7.04 -8.64 10.59
CA LYS A 107 7.79 -9.49 9.66
C LYS A 107 9.22 -9.03 9.37
N PHE A 108 9.44 -7.73 9.18
CA PHE A 108 10.68 -7.18 8.64
C PHE A 108 11.43 -6.26 9.60
N GLU A 109 10.78 -5.71 10.64
CA GLU A 109 11.41 -4.82 11.62
C GLU A 109 11.02 -5.17 13.09
N PRO A 110 11.19 -6.44 13.54
CA PRO A 110 10.70 -6.89 14.86
C PRO A 110 11.33 -6.11 16.02
N GLU A 111 12.63 -5.82 15.98
CA GLU A 111 13.30 -5.02 17.02
C GLU A 111 12.75 -3.60 17.10
N ARG A 112 12.35 -3.02 15.96
CA ARG A 112 11.77 -1.68 15.93
C ARG A 112 10.37 -1.68 16.52
N ARG A 113 9.60 -2.74 16.26
CA ARG A 113 8.29 -2.93 16.87
C ARG A 113 8.40 -2.93 18.39
N GLU A 114 9.32 -3.70 18.95
CA GLU A 114 9.54 -3.76 20.41
C GLU A 114 9.83 -2.37 20.97
N LYS A 115 10.76 -1.63 20.36
CA LYS A 115 11.07 -0.24 20.73
C LYS A 115 9.85 0.69 20.64
N LEU A 116 8.97 0.50 19.67
CA LEU A 116 7.74 1.30 19.52
C LEU A 116 6.70 0.94 20.59
N ILE A 117 6.57 -0.34 20.95
CA ILE A 117 5.69 -0.81 22.02
C ILE A 117 6.15 -0.28 23.37
N GLU A 118 7.45 -0.35 23.65
CA GLU A 118 8.04 0.21 24.88
C GLU A 118 7.76 1.71 24.99
N LYS A 119 8.00 2.47 23.91
CA LYS A 119 7.68 3.90 23.87
C LYS A 119 6.18 4.17 24.05
N LYS A 120 5.31 3.36 23.44
CA LYS A 120 3.86 3.51 23.64
C LYS A 120 3.50 3.29 25.10
N LYS A 121 4.04 2.25 25.74
CA LYS A 121 3.81 1.97 27.16
C LYS A 121 4.31 3.09 28.08
N GLN A 122 5.40 3.78 27.72
CA GLN A 122 5.91 4.93 28.48
C GLN A 122 4.95 6.13 28.45
N HIS A 123 4.27 6.36 27.33
CA HIS A 123 3.38 7.53 27.15
C HIS A 123 1.90 7.22 27.35
N ASP A 124 1.49 5.96 27.22
CA ASP A 124 0.12 5.47 27.31
C ASP A 124 0.13 4.09 28.00
N PRO A 125 0.41 4.02 29.32
CA PRO A 125 0.62 2.75 30.03
C PRO A 125 -0.59 1.82 30.04
N GLN A 126 -1.79 2.40 29.91
CA GLN A 126 -3.06 1.68 29.87
C GLN A 126 -3.55 1.40 28.44
N TYR A 127 -2.79 1.82 27.43
CA TYR A 127 -3.13 1.67 26.01
C TYR A 127 -4.50 2.24 25.62
N ILE A 128 -4.94 3.32 26.25
CA ILE A 128 -6.24 3.95 25.98
C ILE A 128 -6.25 4.57 24.59
N LEU A 129 -5.12 5.14 24.15
CA LEU A 129 -5.04 5.88 22.89
C LEU A 129 -4.71 4.95 21.73
N ASN A 130 -5.71 4.54 20.96
CA ASN A 130 -5.57 3.65 19.80
C ASN A 130 -4.84 2.34 20.16
N PRO A 131 -5.47 1.47 20.97
CA PRO A 131 -4.82 0.34 21.66
C PRO A 131 -4.03 -0.57 20.73
N TYR A 132 -4.57 -0.87 19.56
CA TYR A 132 -3.97 -1.86 18.65
C TYR A 132 -2.83 -1.31 17.79
N LYS A 133 -2.75 0.02 17.62
CA LYS A 133 -1.75 0.60 16.72
C LYS A 133 -0.35 0.36 17.27
N LEU A 134 0.51 -0.25 16.45
CA LEU A 134 1.90 -0.64 16.75
C LEU A 134 2.05 -1.80 17.75
N ILE A 135 0.99 -2.21 18.44
CA ILE A 135 1.04 -3.30 19.42
C ILE A 135 0.74 -4.64 18.77
N GLU A 136 -0.37 -4.72 18.05
CA GLU A 136 -0.87 -5.99 17.56
C GLU A 136 -1.35 -5.82 16.13
N SER A 137 -0.97 -6.78 15.28
CA SER A 137 -1.67 -6.95 14.01
C SER A 137 -2.80 -7.95 14.18
N PHE A 138 -4.01 -7.54 13.82
CA PHE A 138 -5.19 -8.41 13.79
C PHE A 138 -5.06 -9.62 12.85
N THR A 139 -4.04 -9.64 12.00
CA THR A 139 -3.87 -10.69 10.98
C THR A 139 -2.41 -11.05 10.81
N SER A 140 -2.14 -12.31 10.47
CA SER A 140 -0.77 -12.75 10.22
C SER A 140 -0.32 -12.34 8.83
N TYR A 141 0.95 -11.94 8.72
CA TYR A 141 1.61 -11.64 7.45
C TYR A 141 1.41 -12.76 6.42
N ARG A 142 1.52 -14.03 6.84
CA ARG A 142 1.35 -15.19 5.96
C ARG A 142 -0.05 -15.23 5.32
N ARG A 143 -1.10 -15.00 6.11
CA ARG A 143 -2.49 -15.00 5.60
C ARG A 143 -2.71 -13.89 4.58
N ILE A 144 -2.26 -12.68 4.89
CA ILE A 144 -2.37 -11.53 3.98
C ILE A 144 -1.59 -11.77 2.70
N ASN A 145 -0.36 -12.28 2.81
CA ASN A 145 0.46 -12.60 1.64
C ASN A 145 -0.24 -13.63 0.74
N ILE A 146 -0.83 -14.69 1.29
CA ILE A 146 -1.57 -15.70 0.50
C ILE A 146 -2.76 -15.06 -0.22
N ILE A 147 -3.59 -14.29 0.48
CA ILE A 147 -4.78 -13.65 -0.10
C ILE A 147 -4.38 -12.74 -1.27
N PHE A 148 -3.37 -11.90 -1.07
CA PHE A 148 -2.92 -10.99 -2.11
C PHE A 148 -2.26 -11.72 -3.29
N GLU A 149 -1.43 -12.73 -3.04
CA GLU A 149 -0.81 -13.49 -4.13
C GLU A 149 -1.83 -14.24 -4.98
N LEU A 150 -2.84 -14.87 -4.36
CA LEU A 150 -3.95 -15.50 -5.07
C LEU A 150 -4.76 -14.48 -5.87
N ASN A 151 -5.06 -13.31 -5.29
CA ASN A 151 -5.81 -12.27 -5.98
C ASN A 151 -5.02 -11.71 -7.18
N LEU A 152 -3.71 -11.48 -7.02
CA LEU A 152 -2.82 -11.02 -8.08
C LEU A 152 -2.67 -12.05 -9.21
N LEU A 153 -2.71 -13.34 -8.89
CA LEU A 153 -2.73 -14.42 -9.87
C LEU A 153 -4.05 -14.41 -10.64
N TRP A 154 -5.18 -14.37 -9.93
CA TRP A 154 -6.51 -14.27 -10.52
C TRP A 154 -6.64 -13.07 -11.45
N ARG A 155 -6.25 -11.87 -11.02
CA ARG A 155 -6.30 -10.67 -11.86
C ARG A 155 -5.46 -10.81 -13.12
N LYS A 156 -4.25 -11.38 -13.02
CA LYS A 156 -3.42 -11.64 -14.19
C LYS A 156 -4.09 -12.60 -15.18
N MET A 157 -4.80 -13.62 -14.69
CA MET A 157 -5.58 -14.52 -15.54
C MET A 157 -6.79 -13.80 -16.16
N ALA A 158 -7.54 -13.03 -15.37
CA ALA A 158 -8.68 -12.26 -15.86
C ALA A 158 -8.29 -11.29 -16.99
N VAL A 159 -7.13 -10.62 -16.87
CA VAL A 159 -6.57 -9.77 -17.93
C VAL A 159 -6.29 -10.57 -19.21
N LYS A 160 -5.68 -11.75 -19.08
CA LYS A 160 -5.40 -12.62 -20.24
C LYS A 160 -6.65 -13.15 -20.92
N LEU A 161 -7.72 -13.38 -20.15
CA LEU A 161 -9.00 -13.87 -20.62
C LEU A 161 -9.95 -12.75 -21.09
N GLY A 162 -9.55 -11.48 -21.00
CA GLY A 162 -10.40 -10.33 -21.33
C GLY A 162 -11.59 -10.14 -20.38
N MET A 163 -11.52 -10.72 -19.17
CA MET A 163 -12.57 -10.66 -18.14
C MET A 163 -12.31 -9.53 -17.13
N ASP A 164 -11.25 -8.75 -17.32
CA ASP A 164 -10.87 -7.71 -16.38
C ASP A 164 -11.74 -6.46 -16.51
N LYS A 165 -12.24 -5.97 -15.37
CA LYS A 165 -12.82 -4.62 -15.28
C LYS A 165 -11.69 -3.63 -15.04
N ILE A 166 -11.60 -2.60 -15.88
CA ILE A 166 -10.65 -1.48 -15.74
C ILE A 166 -11.45 -0.27 -15.28
N ILE A 167 -10.83 0.58 -14.47
CA ILE A 167 -11.41 1.86 -14.09
C ILE A 167 -10.89 2.91 -15.04
N SER A 168 -11.80 3.60 -15.74
CA SER A 168 -11.42 4.78 -16.52
C SER A 168 -11.11 5.92 -15.55
N ILE A 169 -9.88 6.43 -15.56
CA ILE A 169 -9.51 7.61 -14.75
C ILE A 169 -9.94 8.90 -15.45
N TYR A 170 -9.97 8.88 -16.77
CA TYR A 170 -10.44 9.96 -17.61
C TYR A 170 -11.70 9.47 -18.32
N ASN A 171 -12.83 10.17 -18.14
CA ASN A 171 -13.89 10.06 -19.13
C ASN A 171 -13.38 10.77 -20.38
N ASP A 172 -13.36 10.09 -21.52
CA ASP A 172 -13.19 10.72 -22.84
C ASP A 172 -14.42 11.58 -23.17
N LYS A 173 -14.66 12.61 -22.36
CA LYS A 173 -15.44 13.77 -22.77
C LYS A 173 -14.42 14.81 -23.21
N THR A 174 -14.06 14.67 -24.49
CA THR A 174 -13.66 15.75 -25.40
C THR A 174 -13.92 17.15 -24.83
N ILE A 175 -12.84 17.93 -24.69
CA ILE A 175 -12.90 19.39 -24.77
C ILE A 175 -12.99 19.75 -26.25
#